data_AF-A0A7R9YKR9-F1
#
_entry.id   AF-A0A7R9YKR9-F1
#
_cell.length_a   1.000
_cell.length_b   1.000
_cell.length_c   1.000
_cell.angle_alpha   90.00
_cell.angle_beta   90.00
_cell.angle_gamma   90.00
#
_symmetry.space_group_name_H-M   'P 1'
#
loop_
_entity.id
_entity.type
_entity.pdbx_description
1 polymer ?
#
loop_
_entity_poly.entity_id
_entity_poly.type
_entity_poly.pdbx_seq_one_letter_code
_entity_poly.pdbx_strand_id
1 'polypeptide(L)'
;HNLGNTCFVNSVLQCLAHTPPLALGCLQLREDVLRALPGGMGSAHVMRMLADHIRDALTSDARPFTPSLATQMHEVSTYLTPGQQEDSHEFLRLLIDAASRQTPAERASANGARPFIEHLFLGQLQSSVRCTACGGVSRSADDFLDLSLEIGAEGVDADADGTDGIGWRRSTGGDGGADASGAARFSLLDALRAFLRTEQLDDADQYFCERCKAHVCAEKRLELCRLPPVLLLHLKRFRQQQWGRSKIQAHVSFP
;
A
#
# COMPACT_ATOMS: atom_id res chain seq x y z
N HIS A 1 11.64 -17.76 12.82
CA HIS A 1 10.71 -18.43 13.74
C HIS A 1 9.59 -17.47 14.12
N ASN A 2 8.40 -17.99 14.44
CA ASN A 2 7.35 -17.20 15.07
C ASN A 2 7.65 -17.10 16.57
N LEU A 3 7.58 -15.90 17.14
CA LEU A 3 7.90 -15.61 18.54
C LEU A 3 6.64 -15.34 19.39
N GLY A 4 5.48 -15.81 18.91
CA GLY A 4 4.17 -15.46 19.47
C GLY A 4 3.59 -14.27 18.71
N ASN A 5 2.60 -14.53 17.85
CA ASN A 5 1.91 -13.54 17.03
C ASN A 5 2.80 -12.69 16.09
N THR A 6 4.03 -13.09 15.78
CA THR A 6 4.92 -12.35 14.86
C THR A 6 4.83 -12.79 13.39
N CYS A 7 3.74 -13.48 13.01
CA CYS A 7 3.57 -13.94 11.63
C CYS A 7 3.46 -12.78 10.63
N PHE A 8 2.88 -11.65 11.02
CA PHE A 8 2.77 -10.44 10.20
C PHE A 8 4.15 -9.86 9.86
N VAL A 9 5.09 -9.87 10.81
CA VAL A 9 6.50 -9.47 10.58
C VAL A 9 7.14 -10.44 9.60
N ASN A 10 7.04 -11.74 9.89
CA ASN A 10 7.68 -12.76 9.07
C ASN A 10 7.18 -12.72 7.61
N SER A 11 5.87 -12.57 7.38
CA SER A 11 5.33 -12.49 6.02
C SER A 11 5.83 -11.27 5.26
N VAL A 12 5.88 -10.11 5.92
CA VAL A 12 6.40 -8.86 5.31
C VAL A 12 7.87 -9.00 4.97
N LEU A 13 8.68 -9.49 5.90
CA LEU A 13 10.12 -9.62 5.70
C LEU A 13 10.47 -10.60 4.57
N GLN A 14 9.73 -11.71 4.45
CA GLN A 14 9.91 -12.64 3.33
C GLN A 14 9.54 -12.00 1.99
N CYS A 15 8.45 -11.24 1.90
CA CYS A 15 8.10 -10.49 0.69
C CYS A 15 9.20 -9.49 0.30
N LEU A 16 9.76 -8.75 1.26
CA LEU A 16 10.83 -7.79 1.03
C LEU A 16 12.14 -8.47 0.61
N ALA A 17 12.55 -9.55 1.29
CA ALA A 17 13.75 -10.30 0.94
C ALA A 17 13.69 -10.91 -0.47
N HIS A 18 12.49 -11.24 -0.95
CA HIS A 18 12.26 -11.77 -2.29
C HIS A 18 11.84 -10.70 -3.30
N THR A 19 12.05 -9.41 -3.00
CA THR A 19 11.91 -8.31 -3.95
C THR A 19 13.28 -8.01 -4.59
N PRO A 20 13.58 -8.45 -5.83
CA PRO A 20 14.96 -8.47 -6.34
C PRO A 20 15.68 -7.11 -6.35
N PRO A 21 15.05 -5.99 -6.76
CA PRO A 21 15.70 -4.68 -6.71
C PRO A 21 16.12 -4.27 -5.29
N LEU A 22 15.27 -4.55 -4.28
CA LEU A 22 15.56 -4.28 -2.88
C LEU A 22 16.69 -5.19 -2.38
N ALA A 23 16.57 -6.50 -2.64
CA ALA A 23 17.53 -7.49 -2.22
C ALA A 23 18.93 -7.21 -2.77
N LEU A 24 19.03 -6.94 -4.07
CA LEU A 24 20.30 -6.60 -4.71
C LEU A 24 20.90 -5.32 -4.13
N GLY A 25 20.10 -4.28 -3.91
CA GLY A 25 20.59 -3.06 -3.28
C GLY A 25 21.12 -3.31 -1.86
N CYS A 26 20.40 -4.07 -1.04
CA CYS A 26 20.84 -4.44 0.31
C CYS A 26 22.13 -5.28 0.32
N LEU A 27 22.33 -6.17 -0.66
CA LEU A 27 23.53 -7.00 -0.79
C LEU A 27 24.72 -6.18 -1.33
N GLN A 28 24.47 -5.19 -2.18
CA GLN A 28 25.49 -4.30 -2.75
C GLN A 28 25.93 -3.18 -1.80
N LEU A 29 25.14 -2.89 -0.75
CA LEU A 29 25.58 -2.00 0.32
C LEU A 29 26.87 -2.56 0.92
N ARG A 30 27.94 -1.77 0.80
CA ARG A 30 29.24 -2.16 1.34
C ARG A 30 29.12 -2.29 2.87
N GLU A 31 29.72 -3.34 3.40
CA GLU A 31 29.74 -3.64 4.84
C GLU A 31 30.32 -2.49 5.68
N ASP A 32 31.30 -1.75 5.16
CA ASP A 32 31.87 -0.57 5.83
C ASP A 32 30.87 0.58 5.93
N VAL A 33 30.05 0.80 4.90
CA VAL A 33 28.97 1.78 4.92
C VAL A 33 27.87 1.35 5.89
N LEU A 34 27.44 0.09 5.84
CA LEU A 34 26.44 -0.46 6.78
C LEU A 34 26.91 -0.38 8.25
N ARG A 35 28.21 -0.62 8.51
CA ARG A 35 28.79 -0.51 9.85
C ARG A 35 29.03 0.94 10.28
N ALA A 36 29.27 1.84 9.33
CA ALA A 36 29.39 3.28 9.58
C ALA A 36 28.03 3.97 9.79
N LEU A 37 26.93 3.34 9.38
CA LEU A 37 25.59 3.77 9.80
C LEU A 37 25.54 3.76 11.33
N PRO A 38 25.17 4.88 11.96
CA PRO A 38 25.20 5.00 13.42
C PRO A 38 24.42 3.84 14.06
N GLY A 39 25.06 3.13 14.98
CA GLY A 39 24.37 2.20 15.86
C GLY A 39 23.59 3.00 16.91
N GLY A 40 22.27 2.95 16.87
CA GLY A 40 21.37 3.70 17.73
C GLY A 40 19.97 3.78 17.14
N MET A 41 19.06 4.54 17.74
CA MET A 41 17.73 4.77 17.16
C MET A 41 17.82 5.61 15.87
N GLY A 42 17.04 5.26 14.85
CA GLY A 42 16.90 6.06 13.63
C GLY A 42 16.83 5.24 12.34
N SER A 43 16.57 5.93 11.23
CA SER A 43 16.32 5.30 9.92
C SER A 43 17.48 4.47 9.39
N ALA A 44 18.70 4.95 9.60
CA ALA A 44 19.92 4.23 9.28
C ALA A 44 20.01 2.86 9.98
N HIS A 45 19.60 2.79 11.25
CA HIS A 45 19.61 1.54 12.00
C HIS A 45 18.54 0.57 11.53
N VAL A 46 17.31 1.05 11.29
CA VAL A 46 16.22 0.24 10.74
C VAL A 46 16.59 -0.31 9.35
N MET A 47 17.19 0.53 8.50
CA MET A 47 17.67 0.12 7.18
C MET A 47 18.76 -0.96 7.30
N ARG A 48 19.67 -0.84 8.27
CA ARG A 48 20.67 -1.88 8.55
C ARG A 48 20.03 -3.19 8.98
N MET A 49 19.08 -3.15 9.92
CA MET A 49 18.36 -4.36 10.37
C MET A 49 17.63 -5.06 9.22
N LEU A 50 17.03 -4.29 8.30
CA LEU A 50 16.40 -4.84 7.10
C LEU A 50 17.43 -5.46 6.16
N ALA A 51 18.55 -4.77 5.89
CA ALA A 51 19.61 -5.28 5.02
C ALA A 51 20.26 -6.56 5.58
N ASP A 52 20.52 -6.61 6.89
CA ASP A 52 21.05 -7.79 7.58
C ASP A 52 20.05 -8.95 7.49
N HIS A 53 18.76 -8.69 7.72
CA HIS A 53 17.73 -9.73 7.56
C HIS A 53 17.70 -10.30 6.14
N ILE A 54 17.74 -9.45 5.12
CA ILE A 54 17.72 -9.86 3.72
C ILE A 54 18.96 -10.68 3.38
N ARG A 55 20.13 -10.26 3.86
CA ARG A 55 21.40 -10.98 3.68
C ARG A 55 21.28 -12.37 4.29
N ASP A 56 20.92 -12.48 5.57
CA ASP A 56 20.75 -13.74 6.26
C ASP A 56 19.72 -14.64 5.58
N ALA A 57 18.59 -14.09 5.14
CA ALA A 57 17.53 -14.84 4.47
C ALA A 57 17.99 -15.45 3.13
N LEU A 58 18.86 -14.75 2.39
CA LEU A 58 19.31 -15.17 1.06
C LEU A 58 20.62 -15.97 1.08
N THR A 59 21.45 -15.84 2.11
CA THR A 59 22.77 -16.51 2.19
C THR A 59 22.83 -17.65 3.20
N SER A 60 21.86 -17.78 4.11
CA SER A 60 21.82 -18.88 5.08
C SER A 60 21.51 -20.22 4.43
N ASP A 61 21.94 -21.32 5.07
CA ASP A 61 21.74 -22.73 4.66
C ASP A 61 20.26 -23.19 4.77
N ALA A 62 19.29 -22.35 4.42
CA ALA A 62 17.85 -22.60 4.51
C ALA A 62 17.33 -22.97 5.93
N ARG A 63 18.13 -22.74 6.99
CA ARG A 63 17.68 -22.95 8.36
C ARG A 63 16.81 -21.78 8.83
N PRO A 64 15.62 -22.04 9.41
CA PRO A 64 14.82 -20.98 10.01
C PRO A 64 15.61 -20.25 11.11
N PHE A 65 15.50 -18.93 11.14
CA PHE A 65 16.12 -18.09 12.16
C PHE A 65 15.12 -17.04 12.66
N THR A 66 15.46 -16.36 13.76
CA THR A 66 14.63 -15.30 14.34
C THR A 66 15.08 -13.94 13.82
N PRO A 67 14.23 -13.17 13.12
CA PRO A 67 14.60 -11.83 12.66
C PRO A 67 14.81 -10.87 13.83
N SER A 68 15.86 -10.05 13.79
CA SER A 68 16.06 -8.95 14.75
C SER A 68 14.88 -7.98 14.76
N LEU A 69 14.30 -7.71 13.58
CA LEU A 69 13.08 -6.89 13.43
C LEU A 69 11.86 -7.48 14.16
N ALA A 70 11.82 -8.79 14.43
CA ALA A 70 10.74 -9.40 15.20
C ALA A 70 10.94 -9.24 16.72
N THR A 71 12.18 -9.07 17.20
CA THR A 71 12.48 -8.86 18.63
C THR A 71 12.61 -7.37 18.99
N GLN A 72 12.92 -6.52 18.01
CA GLN A 72 13.19 -5.09 18.18
C GLN A 72 12.18 -4.23 17.41
N MET A 73 10.90 -4.60 17.40
CA MET A 73 9.85 -3.85 16.68
C MET A 73 9.71 -2.39 17.13
N HIS A 74 10.12 -2.06 18.35
CA HIS A 74 10.13 -0.68 18.87
C HIS A 74 11.04 0.27 18.07
N GLU A 75 12.07 -0.27 17.39
CA GLU A 75 12.93 0.50 16.48
C GLU A 75 12.16 0.94 15.21
N VAL A 76 11.16 0.15 14.80
CA VAL A 76 10.26 0.48 13.69
C VAL A 76 9.16 1.43 14.14
N SER A 77 8.51 1.13 15.27
CA SER A 77 7.45 1.94 15.83
C SER A 77 7.21 1.61 17.30
N THR A 78 7.06 2.63 18.14
CA THR A 78 6.78 2.47 19.57
C THR A 78 5.38 1.91 19.86
N TYR A 79 4.48 1.92 18.88
CA TYR A 79 3.13 1.35 19.02
C TYR A 79 3.11 -0.18 18.92
N LEU A 80 4.12 -0.79 18.29
CA LEU A 80 4.18 -2.23 18.08
C LEU A 80 4.57 -2.94 19.38
N THR A 81 3.64 -3.72 19.92
CA THR A 81 3.84 -4.45 21.18
C THR A 81 4.18 -5.92 20.90
N PRO A 82 5.30 -6.45 21.43
CA PRO A 82 5.62 -7.87 21.31
C PRO A 82 4.49 -8.78 21.80
N GLY A 83 4.19 -9.82 21.01
CA GLY A 83 3.15 -10.80 21.33
C GLY A 83 1.72 -10.41 20.94
N GLN A 84 1.48 -9.20 20.41
CA GLN A 84 0.17 -8.82 19.85
C GLN A 84 0.06 -9.18 18.37
N GLN A 85 -1.17 -9.44 17.92
CA GLN A 85 -1.45 -9.60 16.48
C GLN A 85 -1.66 -8.23 15.86
N GLU A 86 -0.94 -7.96 14.76
CA GLU A 86 -1.02 -6.69 14.02
C GLU A 86 -1.36 -6.93 12.55
N ASP A 87 -1.70 -5.85 11.85
CA ASP A 87 -1.86 -5.87 10.40
C ASP A 87 -0.48 -5.86 9.71
N SER A 88 -0.24 -6.82 8.81
CA SER A 88 1.00 -6.89 8.03
C SER A 88 1.21 -5.66 7.13
N HIS A 89 0.14 -5.08 6.60
CA HIS A 89 0.25 -3.87 5.76
C HIS A 89 0.66 -2.65 6.59
N GLU A 90 0.12 -2.52 7.80
CA GLU A 90 0.52 -1.48 8.74
C GLU A 90 1.99 -1.62 9.13
N PHE A 91 2.43 -2.84 9.48
CA PHE A 91 3.84 -3.10 9.76
C PHE A 91 4.76 -2.78 8.56
N LEU A 92 4.36 -3.16 7.35
CA LEU A 92 5.11 -2.84 6.12
C LEU A 92 5.27 -1.33 5.94
N ARG A 93 4.20 -0.55 6.11
CA ARG A 93 4.25 0.91 5.99
C ARG A 93 5.15 1.53 7.07
N LEU A 94 5.02 1.09 8.32
CA LEU A 94 5.87 1.56 9.41
C LEU A 94 7.34 1.24 9.16
N LEU A 95 7.65 0.03 8.67
CA LEU A 95 9.02 -0.38 8.37
C LEU A 95 9.64 0.44 7.24
N ILE A 96 8.91 0.65 6.14
CA ILE A 96 9.40 1.47 5.02
C ILE A 96 9.56 2.93 5.46
N ASP A 97 8.60 3.51 6.17
CA ASP A 97 8.70 4.90 6.68
C ASP A 97 9.90 5.04 7.62
N ALA A 98 10.05 4.14 8.58
CA ALA A 98 11.16 4.15 9.52
C ALA A 98 12.51 4.03 8.79
N ALA A 99 12.64 3.12 7.81
CA ALA A 99 13.87 2.98 7.01
C ALA A 99 14.15 4.17 6.07
N SER A 100 13.12 4.93 5.69
CA SER A 100 13.23 6.08 4.78
C SER A 100 13.39 7.43 5.48
N ARG A 101 13.12 7.49 6.80
CA ARG A 101 12.97 8.76 7.51
C ARG A 101 14.24 9.60 7.43
N GLN A 102 14.14 10.79 6.84
CA GLN A 102 15.21 11.80 6.83
C GLN A 102 14.73 13.06 7.53
N THR A 103 15.58 13.62 8.39
CA THR A 103 15.39 14.98 8.91
C THR A 103 15.58 16.01 7.79
N PRO A 104 15.00 17.22 7.90
CA PRO A 104 15.23 18.29 6.94
C PRO A 104 16.72 18.61 6.73
N ALA A 105 17.53 18.48 7.78
CA ALA A 105 18.97 18.71 7.74
C ALA A 105 19.70 17.63 6.91
N GLU A 106 19.37 16.35 7.11
CA GLU A 106 19.93 15.25 6.32
C GLU A 106 19.53 15.38 4.85
N ARG A 107 18.27 15.74 4.58
CA ARG A 107 17.78 15.95 3.23
C ARG A 107 18.46 17.13 2.54
N ALA A 108 18.71 18.23 3.27
CA ALA A 108 19.47 19.36 2.76
C ALA A 108 20.94 18.98 2.47
N SER A 109 21.59 18.24 3.37
CA SER A 109 22.96 17.76 3.21
C SER A 109 23.12 16.82 2.00
N ALA A 110 22.09 15.99 1.76
CA ALA A 110 22.02 15.11 0.60
C ALA A 110 21.62 15.83 -0.71
N ASN A 111 21.60 17.17 -0.74
CA ASN A 111 21.11 17.97 -1.87
C ASN A 111 19.71 17.55 -2.37
N GLY A 112 18.84 17.15 -1.45
CA GLY A 112 17.50 16.65 -1.75
C GLY A 112 17.45 15.24 -2.31
N ALA A 113 18.56 14.50 -2.35
CA ALA A 113 18.58 13.11 -2.80
C ALA A 113 17.71 12.23 -1.89
N ARG A 114 16.86 11.42 -2.51
CA ARG A 114 15.96 10.52 -1.81
C ARG A 114 16.69 9.25 -1.35
N PRO A 115 16.25 8.62 -0.25
CA PRO A 115 16.74 7.32 0.18
C PRO A 115 16.57 6.25 -0.90
N PHE A 116 17.43 5.24 -0.87
CA PHE A 116 17.37 4.09 -1.79
C PHE A 116 15.98 3.44 -1.85
N ILE A 117 15.34 3.25 -0.70
CA ILE A 117 14.02 2.62 -0.61
C ILE A 117 12.92 3.47 -1.28
N GLU A 118 13.02 4.81 -1.25
CA GLU A 118 12.12 5.69 -1.99
C GLU A 118 12.34 5.57 -3.50
N HIS A 119 13.56 5.33 -3.98
CA HIS A 119 13.78 5.09 -5.42
C HIS A 119 13.09 3.81 -5.93
N LEU A 120 12.78 2.86 -5.04
CA LEU A 120 12.14 1.59 -5.41
C LEU A 120 10.62 1.65 -5.33
N PHE A 121 10.06 2.23 -4.27
CA PHE A 121 8.64 2.12 -3.96
C PHE A 121 7.83 3.40 -4.17
N LEU A 122 8.50 4.55 -4.35
CA LEU A 122 7.82 5.84 -4.40
C LEU A 122 7.22 6.15 -5.78
N GLY A 123 5.91 6.08 -5.87
CA GLY A 123 5.12 6.60 -6.98
C GLY A 123 4.63 8.03 -6.74
N GLN A 124 3.90 8.56 -7.71
CA GLN A 124 3.19 9.84 -7.57
C GLN A 124 1.80 9.76 -8.19
N LEU A 125 0.81 10.21 -7.43
CA LEU A 125 -0.57 10.45 -7.85
C LEU A 125 -0.78 11.94 -8.09
N GLN A 126 -1.73 12.27 -8.95
CA GLN A 126 -2.32 13.59 -9.03
C GLN A 126 -3.78 13.49 -8.61
N SER A 127 -4.16 14.24 -7.57
CA SER A 127 -5.56 14.46 -7.22
C SER A 127 -6.05 15.72 -7.91
N SER A 128 -7.16 15.61 -8.64
CA SER A 128 -7.84 16.73 -9.29
C SER A 128 -9.24 16.88 -8.74
N VAL A 129 -9.58 18.08 -8.26
CA VAL A 129 -10.92 18.42 -7.78
C VAL A 129 -11.49 19.53 -8.67
N ARG A 130 -12.57 19.23 -9.39
CA ARG A 130 -13.31 20.17 -10.23
C ARG A 130 -14.58 20.61 -9.51
N CYS A 131 -14.69 21.90 -9.20
CA CYS A 131 -15.91 22.50 -8.69
C CYS A 131 -17.02 22.46 -9.76
N THR A 132 -18.19 21.91 -9.43
CA THR A 132 -19.31 21.82 -10.40
C THR A 132 -20.03 23.15 -10.59
N ALA A 133 -19.94 24.08 -9.64
CA ALA A 133 -20.60 25.39 -9.72
C ALA A 133 -19.85 26.39 -10.62
N CYS A 134 -18.53 26.49 -10.53
CA CYS A 134 -17.73 27.46 -11.29
C CYS A 134 -16.75 26.84 -12.30
N GLY A 135 -16.62 25.51 -12.34
CA GLY A 135 -15.70 24.80 -13.21
C GLY A 135 -14.21 24.94 -12.84
N GLY A 136 -13.89 25.62 -11.73
CA GLY A 136 -12.51 25.74 -11.24
C GLY A 136 -11.93 24.38 -10.87
N VAL A 137 -10.68 24.14 -11.28
CA VAL A 137 -9.96 22.88 -11.02
C VAL A 137 -8.78 23.14 -10.09
N SER A 138 -8.72 22.38 -9.01
CA SER A 138 -7.60 22.34 -8.06
C SER A 138 -6.85 21.03 -8.26
N ARG A 139 -5.51 21.08 -8.30
CA ARG A 139 -4.65 19.89 -8.46
C ARG A 139 -3.63 19.82 -7.33
N SER A 140 -3.44 18.64 -6.77
CA SER A 140 -2.32 18.31 -5.87
C SER A 140 -1.57 17.11 -6.41
N ALA A 141 -0.25 17.09 -6.19
CA ALA A 141 0.59 15.94 -6.46
C ALA A 141 0.93 15.28 -5.13
N ASP A 142 0.60 14.00 -5.01
CA ASP A 142 0.67 13.24 -3.78
C ASP A 142 1.59 12.03 -4.00
N ASP A 143 2.69 11.97 -3.27
CA ASP A 143 3.62 10.83 -3.31
C ASP A 143 2.96 9.62 -2.61
N PHE A 144 3.18 8.41 -3.13
CA PHE A 144 2.69 7.16 -2.52
C PHE A 144 3.76 6.07 -2.49
N LEU A 145 3.69 5.19 -1.49
CA LEU A 145 4.55 3.99 -1.37
C LEU A 145 3.78 2.69 -1.66
N ASP A 146 2.46 2.74 -1.52
CA ASP A 146 1.54 1.64 -1.81
C ASP A 146 0.20 2.19 -2.29
N LEU A 147 -0.58 1.37 -2.99
CA LEU A 147 -1.97 1.65 -3.32
C LEU A 147 -2.86 0.69 -2.54
N SER A 148 -3.72 1.25 -1.69
CA SER A 148 -4.70 0.50 -0.90
C SER A 148 -6.04 0.46 -1.62
N LEU A 149 -6.34 -0.66 -2.25
CA LEU A 149 -7.47 -0.87 -3.15
C LEU A 149 -8.67 -1.45 -2.40
N GLU A 150 -9.84 -0.86 -2.66
CA GLU A 150 -11.11 -1.40 -2.20
C GLU A 150 -11.53 -2.59 -3.05
N ILE A 151 -12.05 -3.62 -2.39
CA ILE A 151 -12.49 -4.84 -3.04
C ILE A 151 -13.92 -5.16 -2.61
N GLY A 152 -14.72 -5.72 -3.52
CA GLY A 152 -16.10 -6.11 -3.22
C GLY A 152 -17.04 -4.94 -2.94
N ALA A 153 -16.75 -3.75 -3.49
CA ALA A 153 -17.74 -2.67 -3.54
C ALA A 153 -18.85 -3.05 -4.55
N GLU A 154 -20.07 -3.18 -4.05
CA GLU A 154 -21.27 -3.14 -4.89
C GLU A 154 -21.34 -1.73 -5.51
N GLY A 155 -21.32 -1.61 -6.84
CA GLY A 155 -21.31 -0.31 -7.52
C GLY A 155 -20.14 -0.04 -8.47
N VAL A 156 -19.51 -1.07 -9.03
CA VAL A 156 -18.85 -0.91 -10.33
C VAL A 156 -19.96 -0.96 -11.38
N ASP A 157 -20.66 0.16 -11.57
CA ASP A 157 -21.48 0.32 -12.75
C ASP A 157 -20.57 0.18 -13.97
N ALA A 158 -20.97 -0.73 -14.85
CA ALA A 158 -20.32 -0.96 -16.13
C ALA A 158 -20.52 0.30 -16.98
N ASP A 159 -19.60 1.25 -16.86
CA ASP A 159 -19.57 2.37 -17.76
C ASP A 159 -19.35 1.86 -19.20
N ALA A 160 -20.28 2.31 -20.03
CA ALA A 160 -20.41 2.00 -21.43
C ALA A 160 -19.28 2.66 -22.24
N ASP A 161 -18.12 1.99 -22.32
CA ASP A 161 -17.27 2.11 -23.49
C ASP A 161 -17.01 0.72 -24.04
N GLY A 162 -17.70 0.42 -25.13
CA GLY A 162 -17.87 -0.91 -25.66
C GLY A 162 -16.64 -1.39 -26.40
N THR A 163 -15.65 -1.94 -25.70
CA THR A 163 -14.71 -2.94 -26.22
C THR A 163 -14.16 -3.77 -25.06
N ASP A 164 -14.94 -4.74 -24.60
CA ASP A 164 -14.53 -6.12 -24.30
C ASP A 164 -15.64 -6.81 -23.50
N GLY A 165 -16.33 -7.72 -24.19
CA GLY A 165 -17.59 -8.32 -23.77
C GLY A 165 -17.48 -9.26 -22.58
N ILE A 166 -17.59 -8.73 -21.37
CA ILE A 166 -17.98 -9.48 -20.18
C ILE A 166 -19.21 -8.80 -19.55
N GLY A 167 -20.33 -8.88 -20.26
CA GLY A 167 -21.62 -8.38 -19.78
C GLY A 167 -22.10 -9.19 -18.58
N TRP A 168 -22.35 -8.52 -17.46
CA TRP A 168 -22.93 -9.12 -16.27
C TRP A 168 -24.43 -9.37 -16.51
N ARG A 169 -24.78 -10.61 -16.90
CA ARG A 169 -26.19 -11.01 -17.01
C ARG A 169 -26.80 -11.09 -15.61
N ARG A 170 -27.68 -10.14 -15.30
CA ARG A 170 -28.60 -10.21 -14.17
C ARG A 170 -29.72 -11.19 -14.56
N SER A 171 -29.61 -12.45 -14.15
CA SER A 171 -30.70 -13.42 -14.29
C SER A 171 -31.77 -13.10 -13.24
N THR A 172 -32.76 -12.28 -13.59
CA THR A 172 -34.01 -12.20 -12.85
C THR A 172 -34.85 -13.44 -13.20
N GLY A 173 -34.95 -14.38 -12.26
CA GLY A 173 -36.02 -15.38 -12.18
C GLY A 173 -36.02 -16.50 -13.23
N GLY A 174 -35.85 -17.75 -12.77
CA GLY A 174 -36.15 -18.95 -13.54
C GLY A 174 -35.66 -20.20 -12.81
N ASP A 175 -36.59 -20.99 -12.28
CA ASP A 175 -36.39 -22.29 -11.62
C ASP A 175 -35.50 -23.24 -12.43
N GLY A 176 -34.67 -24.01 -11.72
CA GLY A 176 -33.96 -25.17 -12.28
C GLY A 176 -32.54 -25.28 -11.75
N GLY A 177 -32.31 -26.22 -10.82
CA GLY A 177 -31.02 -26.40 -10.15
C GLY A 177 -29.86 -26.77 -11.08
N ALA A 178 -28.70 -26.16 -10.83
CA ALA A 178 -27.37 -26.72 -11.00
C ALA A 178 -26.32 -25.77 -10.37
N ASP A 179 -25.51 -26.33 -9.48
CA ASP A 179 -24.14 -25.96 -9.13
C ASP A 179 -23.85 -24.58 -8.50
N ALA A 180 -23.73 -24.59 -7.17
CA ALA A 180 -23.32 -23.48 -6.33
C ALA A 180 -21.81 -23.18 -6.46
N SER A 181 -21.43 -22.30 -7.39
CA SER A 181 -20.23 -21.44 -7.26
C SER A 181 -20.20 -20.28 -8.29
N GLY A 182 -21.35 -19.66 -8.56
CA GLY A 182 -21.46 -18.50 -9.45
C GLY A 182 -21.05 -17.16 -8.82
N ALA A 183 -20.03 -17.13 -7.96
CA ALA A 183 -19.54 -15.87 -7.42
C ALA A 183 -18.83 -15.09 -8.54
N ALA A 184 -19.33 -13.90 -8.87
CA ALA A 184 -18.70 -13.00 -9.83
C ALA A 184 -17.22 -12.84 -9.49
N ARG A 185 -16.34 -13.15 -10.45
CA ARG A 185 -14.89 -13.05 -10.27
C ARG A 185 -14.50 -11.58 -10.31
N PHE A 186 -14.16 -11.01 -9.16
CA PHE A 186 -13.59 -9.68 -9.05
C PHE A 186 -12.09 -9.74 -9.38
N SER A 187 -11.58 -8.82 -10.21
CA SER A 187 -10.16 -8.77 -10.58
C SER A 187 -9.43 -7.60 -9.92
N LEU A 188 -8.10 -7.70 -9.86
CA LEU A 188 -7.23 -6.62 -9.44
C LEU A 188 -7.39 -5.38 -10.33
N LEU A 189 -7.63 -5.59 -11.62
CA LEU A 189 -7.83 -4.51 -12.57
C LEU A 189 -9.12 -3.75 -12.28
N ASP A 190 -10.19 -4.43 -11.87
CA ASP A 190 -11.44 -3.79 -11.46
C ASP A 190 -11.24 -2.91 -10.22
N ALA A 191 -10.44 -3.39 -9.26
CA ALA A 191 -10.06 -2.62 -8.08
C ALA A 191 -9.29 -1.35 -8.44
N LEU A 192 -8.34 -1.44 -9.39
CA LEU A 192 -7.57 -0.30 -9.88
C LEU A 192 -8.44 0.70 -10.65
N ARG A 193 -9.36 0.22 -11.49
CA ARG A 193 -10.33 1.07 -12.20
C ARG A 193 -11.21 1.82 -11.21
N ALA A 194 -11.74 1.13 -10.20
CA ALA A 194 -12.54 1.75 -9.14
C ALA A 194 -11.73 2.80 -8.37
N PHE A 195 -10.46 2.53 -8.07
CA PHE A 195 -9.56 3.46 -7.38
C PHE A 195 -9.29 4.76 -8.17
N LEU A 196 -9.26 4.69 -9.51
CA LEU A 196 -8.98 5.84 -10.39
C LEU A 196 -10.23 6.50 -10.98
N ARG A 197 -11.42 5.98 -10.64
CA ARG A 197 -12.69 6.51 -11.11
C ARG A 197 -12.92 7.90 -10.54
N THR A 198 -13.59 8.76 -11.32
CA THR A 198 -14.08 10.03 -10.81
C THR A 198 -15.17 9.76 -9.76
N GLU A 199 -15.03 10.35 -8.59
CA GLU A 199 -16.03 10.32 -7.52
C GLU A 199 -16.68 11.70 -7.35
N GLN A 200 -17.95 11.71 -6.93
CA GLN A 200 -18.68 12.93 -6.62
C GLN A 200 -18.53 13.23 -5.12
N LEU A 201 -18.13 14.45 -4.81
CA LEU A 201 -18.08 14.99 -3.46
C LEU A 201 -19.36 15.79 -3.23
N ASP A 202 -20.30 15.24 -2.47
CA ASP A 202 -21.60 15.83 -2.15
C ASP A 202 -21.92 15.73 -0.65
N ASP A 203 -23.08 16.27 -0.25
CA ASP A 203 -23.60 16.23 1.11
C ASP A 203 -22.59 16.47 2.24
N ALA A 204 -22.12 15.41 2.92
CA ALA A 204 -21.19 15.48 4.04
C ALA A 204 -19.73 15.73 3.62
N ASP A 205 -19.39 15.46 2.36
CA ASP A 205 -18.03 15.51 1.82
C ASP A 205 -17.80 16.72 0.88
N GLN A 206 -18.67 17.73 0.95
CA GLN A 206 -18.61 18.92 0.09
C GLN A 206 -17.25 19.65 0.15
N TYR A 207 -16.70 19.92 -1.03
CA TYR A 207 -15.45 20.62 -1.21
C TYR A 207 -15.60 22.14 -0.99
N PHE A 208 -14.71 22.74 -0.19
CA PHE A 208 -14.63 24.20 -0.08
C PHE A 208 -13.93 24.80 -1.30
N CYS A 209 -14.68 25.45 -2.19
CA CYS A 209 -14.12 26.08 -3.38
C CYS A 209 -13.57 27.47 -3.06
N GLU A 210 -12.27 27.68 -3.26
CA GLU A 210 -11.62 28.98 -3.00
C GLU A 210 -12.10 30.12 -3.92
N ARG A 211 -12.66 29.80 -5.10
CA ARG A 211 -13.23 30.80 -6.02
C ARG A 211 -14.66 31.18 -5.63
N CYS A 212 -15.48 30.20 -5.25
CA CYS A 212 -16.87 30.43 -4.81
C CYS A 212 -16.96 30.88 -3.36
N LYS A 213 -15.90 30.67 -2.56
CA LYS A 213 -15.85 30.91 -1.11
C LYS A 213 -16.98 30.19 -0.35
N ALA A 214 -17.33 28.98 -0.79
CA ALA A 214 -18.41 28.18 -0.23
C ALA A 214 -18.12 26.68 -0.37
N HIS A 215 -18.78 25.87 0.47
CA HIS A 215 -18.87 24.42 0.27
C HIS A 215 -19.80 24.11 -0.89
N VAL A 216 -19.31 23.34 -1.86
CA VAL A 216 -19.99 23.03 -3.10
C VAL A 216 -19.76 21.58 -3.48
N CYS A 217 -20.64 21.03 -4.32
CA CYS A 217 -20.38 19.76 -4.95
C CYS A 217 -19.16 19.86 -5.87
N ALA A 218 -18.37 18.78 -5.93
CA ALA A 218 -17.19 18.71 -6.78
C ALA A 218 -16.99 17.30 -7.34
N GLU A 219 -16.29 17.20 -8.45
CA GLU A 219 -15.80 15.94 -9.00
C GLU A 219 -14.35 15.77 -8.59
N LYS A 220 -14.01 14.67 -7.93
CA LYS A 220 -12.64 14.32 -7.55
C LYS A 220 -12.16 13.13 -8.35
N ARG A 221 -10.92 13.17 -8.81
CA ARG A 221 -10.29 12.09 -9.57
C ARG A 221 -8.83 11.94 -9.17
N LEU A 222 -8.37 10.69 -9.13
CA LEU A 222 -6.97 10.33 -8.96
C LEU A 222 -6.36 9.85 -10.29
N GLU A 223 -5.12 10.23 -10.55
CA GLU A 223 -4.37 9.81 -11.73
C GLU A 223 -2.97 9.34 -11.35
N LEU A 224 -2.54 8.19 -11.88
CA LEU A 224 -1.17 7.69 -11.70
C LEU A 224 -0.22 8.47 -12.62
N CYS A 225 0.52 9.42 -12.06
CA CYS A 225 1.45 10.24 -12.82
C CYS A 225 2.82 9.58 -12.99
N ARG A 226 3.30 8.90 -11.94
CA ARG A 226 4.56 8.15 -11.95
C ARG A 226 4.40 6.85 -11.19
N LEU A 227 4.70 5.74 -11.85
CA LEU A 227 4.77 4.43 -11.22
C LEU A 227 6.17 4.18 -10.63
N PRO A 228 6.26 3.55 -9.45
CA PRO A 228 7.53 3.10 -8.91
C PRO A 228 8.05 1.86 -9.66
N PRO A 229 9.37 1.60 -9.64
CA PRO A 229 9.93 0.34 -10.12
C PRO A 229 9.32 -0.91 -9.45
N VAL A 230 8.95 -0.80 -8.18
CA VAL A 230 8.25 -1.85 -7.42
C VAL A 230 6.95 -1.27 -6.87
N LEU A 231 5.82 -1.74 -7.41
CA LEU A 231 4.49 -1.30 -6.98
C LEU A 231 3.91 -2.24 -5.92
N LEU A 232 3.64 -1.70 -4.73
CA LEU A 232 2.94 -2.40 -3.66
C LEU A 232 1.43 -2.17 -3.77
N LEU A 233 0.67 -3.25 -3.91
CA LEU A 233 -0.79 -3.21 -3.96
C LEU A 233 -1.36 -3.90 -2.73
N HIS A 234 -2.03 -3.14 -1.89
CA HIS A 234 -2.73 -3.63 -0.72
C HIS A 234 -4.21 -3.81 -1.04
N LEU A 235 -4.77 -4.99 -0.79
CA LEU A 235 -6.20 -5.25 -0.92
C LEU A 235 -6.88 -5.06 0.44
N LYS A 236 -7.75 -4.04 0.57
CA LYS A 236 -8.49 -3.73 1.81
C LYS A 236 -9.53 -4.81 2.12
N ARG A 237 -9.08 -5.93 2.68
CA ARG A 237 -9.92 -7.10 3.01
C ARG A 237 -10.66 -6.97 4.33
N PHE A 238 -10.18 -6.14 5.24
CA PHE A 238 -10.80 -5.96 6.55
C PHE A 238 -11.70 -4.73 6.53
N ARG A 239 -12.95 -4.91 6.96
CA ARG A 239 -13.92 -3.82 7.12
C ARG A 239 -14.32 -3.71 8.59
N GLN A 240 -14.27 -2.49 9.10
CA GLN A 240 -14.84 -2.19 10.41
C GLN A 240 -16.36 -2.07 10.26
N GLN A 241 -17.10 -2.83 11.06
CA GLN A 241 -18.55 -2.77 11.15
C GLN A 241 -18.97 -2.22 12.52
N GLN A 242 -20.26 -1.87 12.67
CA GLN A 242 -20.80 -1.36 13.94
C GLN A 242 -20.55 -2.33 15.11
N TRP A 243 -20.56 -3.65 14.84
CA TRP A 243 -20.21 -4.68 15.82
C TRP A 243 -19.18 -5.64 15.24
N GLY A 244 -17.91 -5.26 15.38
CA GLY A 244 -16.76 -6.12 15.06
C GLY A 244 -16.13 -5.85 13.71
N ARG A 245 -15.24 -6.76 13.32
CA ARG A 245 -14.44 -6.67 12.09
C ARG A 245 -14.79 -7.84 11.18
N SER A 246 -15.16 -7.57 9.94
CA SER A 246 -15.39 -8.59 8.93
C SER A 246 -14.23 -8.69 7.96
N LYS A 247 -14.00 -9.88 7.40
CA LYS A 247 -12.95 -10.15 6.41
C LYS A 247 -13.58 -10.61 5.09
N ILE A 248 -13.23 -9.92 4.01
CA ILE A 248 -13.61 -10.30 2.65
C ILE A 248 -12.76 -11.49 2.22
N GLN A 249 -13.40 -12.66 2.16
CA GLN A 249 -12.79 -13.92 1.72
C GLN A 249 -12.90 -14.13 0.20
N ALA A 250 -13.59 -13.24 -0.52
CA ALA A 250 -13.77 -13.35 -1.95
C ALA A 250 -12.42 -13.41 -2.68
N HIS A 251 -12.34 -14.33 -3.65
CA HIS A 251 -11.18 -14.47 -4.51
C HIS A 251 -11.03 -13.23 -5.38
N VAL A 252 -9.82 -12.68 -5.43
CA VAL A 252 -9.46 -11.56 -6.32
C VAL A 252 -8.49 -12.09 -7.34
N SER A 253 -8.84 -12.04 -8.62
CA SER A 253 -7.97 -12.50 -9.69
C SER A 253 -6.87 -11.47 -9.97
N PHE A 254 -5.61 -11.90 -9.94
CA PHE A 254 -4.45 -11.11 -10.37
C PHE A 254 -3.63 -11.97 -11.35
N PRO A 255 -2.95 -11.35 -12.34
CA PRO A 255 -2.12 -12.05 -13.33
C PRO A 255 -0.86 -12.69 -12.72
#